data_AF-A0A7W1SQA9-F1
#
_entry.id   AF-A0A7W1SQA9-F1
#
_cell.length_a   1.000
_cell.length_b   1.000
_cell.length_c   1.000
_cell.angle_alpha   90.00
_cell.angle_beta   90.00
_cell.angle_gamma   90.00
#
_symmetry.space_group_name_H-M   'P 1'
#
loop_
_entity.id
_entity.type
_entity.pdbx_description
1 polymer ?
#
loop_
_entity_poly.entity_id
_entity_poly.type
_entity_poly.pdbx_seq_one_letter_code
_entity_poly.pdbx_strand_id
1 'polypeptide(L)'
;TWQIISLLIAALFIFSLAIKNVVWFKPYFTSKFNILSSKERYQKEFDFSKEILFEKLIEVLDNAGFTINKTNKETGEIFATSSISWSSWGENIYIEINEINDKTIIDFYSVCFIQIISWGKNKRNYDKFLNEFEKSLTI
;
A
#
# COMPACT_ATOMS: atom_id res chain seq x y z
N THR A 1 13.32 -25.78 22.80
CA THR A 1 12.83 -24.40 22.95
C THR A 1 13.09 -23.56 21.71
N TRP A 2 14.34 -23.37 21.27
CA TRP A 2 14.67 -22.58 20.08
C TRP A 2 14.07 -23.10 18.76
N GLN A 3 14.10 -24.41 18.51
CA GLN A 3 13.51 -25.01 17.31
C GLN A 3 11.99 -24.76 17.21
N ILE A 4 11.28 -24.80 18.33
CA ILE A 4 9.84 -24.53 18.39
C ILE A 4 9.58 -23.06 18.07
N ILE A 5 10.38 -22.14 18.63
CA ILE A 5 10.29 -20.71 18.32
C ILE A 5 10.54 -20.45 16.82
N SER A 6 11.58 -21.07 16.25
CA SER A 6 11.87 -20.95 14.81
C SER A 6 10.74 -21.48 13.94
N LEU A 7 10.15 -22.63 14.30
CA LEU A 7 9.00 -23.19 13.57
C LEU A 7 7.77 -22.28 13.65
N LEU A 8 7.51 -21.67 14.81
CA LEU A 8 6.41 -20.70 14.97
C LEU A 8 6.62 -19.46 14.10
N ILE A 9 7.84 -18.90 14.07
CA ILE A 9 8.17 -17.76 13.22
C ILE A 9 8.01 -18.14 11.73
N ALA A 10 8.48 -19.32 11.33
CA ALA A 10 8.34 -19.81 9.96
C ALA A 10 6.87 -20.04 9.58
N ALA A 11 6.05 -20.58 10.48
CA ALA A 11 4.63 -20.76 10.25
C ALA A 11 3.90 -19.43 10.10
N LEU A 12 4.18 -18.45 10.97
CA LEU A 12 3.67 -17.09 10.84
C LEU A 12 4.09 -16.44 9.52
N PHE A 13 5.35 -16.64 9.12
CA PHE A 13 5.85 -16.15 7.85
C PHE A 13 5.11 -16.76 6.64
N ILE A 14 4.95 -18.08 6.60
CA ILE A 14 4.24 -18.77 5.52
C ILE A 14 2.77 -18.33 5.48
N PHE A 15 2.12 -18.29 6.64
CA PHE A 15 0.74 -17.81 6.75
C PHE A 15 0.61 -16.42 6.15
N SER A 16 1.43 -15.48 6.60
CA SER A 16 1.32 -14.10 6.18
C SER A 16 1.71 -13.90 4.70
N LEU A 17 2.58 -14.73 4.12
CA LEU A 17 2.79 -14.78 2.67
C LEU A 17 1.56 -15.26 1.91
N ALA A 18 0.88 -16.30 2.40
CA ALA A 18 -0.30 -16.87 1.74
C ALA A 18 -1.47 -15.88 1.71
N ILE A 19 -1.65 -15.09 2.77
CA ILE A 19 -2.75 -14.12 2.88
C ILE A 19 -2.40 -12.72 2.36
N LYS A 20 -1.16 -12.47 1.91
CA LYS A 20 -0.70 -11.11 1.58
C LYS A 20 -1.55 -10.40 0.53
N ASN A 21 -2.03 -11.11 -0.49
CA ASN A 21 -2.83 -10.51 -1.56
C ASN A 21 -4.34 -10.49 -1.25
N VAL A 22 -4.74 -10.87 -0.03
CA VAL A 22 -6.15 -10.93 0.38
C VAL A 22 -6.54 -9.62 1.04
N VAL A 23 -7.39 -8.83 0.38
CA VAL A 23 -7.80 -7.48 0.82
C VAL A 23 -8.38 -7.46 2.24
N TRP A 24 -9.13 -8.50 2.63
CA TRP A 24 -9.71 -8.60 3.98
C TRP A 24 -8.69 -8.63 5.10
N PHE A 25 -7.43 -8.98 4.82
CA PHE A 25 -6.34 -8.95 5.79
C PHE A 25 -5.65 -7.58 5.88
N LYS A 26 -6.16 -6.53 5.23
CA LYS A 26 -5.69 -5.14 5.40
C LYS A 26 -5.50 -4.78 6.88
N PRO A 27 -6.47 -4.99 7.80
CA PRO A 27 -6.26 -4.67 9.23
C PRO A 27 -5.11 -5.44 9.88
N TYR A 28 -4.89 -6.69 9.47
CA TYR A 28 -3.75 -7.49 9.95
C TYR A 28 -2.42 -6.91 9.46
N PHE A 29 -2.35 -6.48 8.20
CA PHE A 29 -1.14 -5.92 7.60
C PHE A 29 -0.84 -4.48 8.02
N THR A 30 -1.85 -3.67 8.31
CA THR A 30 -1.69 -2.28 8.77
C THR A 30 -1.57 -2.16 10.29
N SER A 31 -1.91 -3.19 11.06
CA SER A 31 -1.83 -3.19 12.52
C SER A 31 -0.41 -2.95 13.05
N LYS A 32 -0.31 -2.09 14.07
CA LYS A 32 0.94 -1.84 14.81
C LYS A 32 1.55 -3.09 15.46
N PHE A 33 0.73 -4.11 15.72
CA PHE A 33 1.16 -5.37 16.35
C PHE A 33 1.78 -6.36 15.35
N ASN A 34 1.63 -6.13 14.04
CA ASN A 34 2.29 -6.94 13.04
C ASN A 34 3.76 -6.52 12.92
N ILE A 35 4.63 -7.21 13.66
CA ILE A 35 6.08 -6.96 13.68
C ILE A 35 6.81 -7.53 12.45
N LEU A 36 6.14 -8.35 11.64
CA LEU A 36 6.74 -8.91 10.43
C LEU A 36 6.77 -7.88 9.31
N SER A 37 5.78 -6.97 9.27
CA SER A 37 5.68 -5.96 8.23
C SER A 37 6.23 -4.58 8.62
N SER A 38 6.88 -3.93 7.65
CA SER A 38 7.20 -2.49 7.67
C SER A 38 6.10 -1.74 6.94
N LYS A 39 5.71 -0.59 7.46
CA LYS A 39 4.54 0.16 7.01
C LYS A 39 4.91 1.63 6.94
N GLU A 40 4.49 2.30 5.88
CA GLU A 40 4.55 3.76 5.76
C GLU A 40 3.16 4.27 5.40
N ARG A 41 2.75 5.36 6.05
CA ARG A 41 1.50 6.06 5.75
C ARG A 41 1.84 7.49 5.33
N TYR A 42 1.27 7.91 4.22
CA TYR A 42 1.36 9.28 3.73
C TYR A 42 -0.05 9.80 3.50
N GLN A 43 -0.33 11.00 4.02
CA GLN A 43 -1.62 11.65 3.86
C GLN A 43 -1.41 12.97 3.12
N LYS A 44 -2.27 13.25 2.13
CA LYS A 44 -2.23 14.50 1.37
C LYS A 44 -3.64 15.00 1.09
N GLU A 45 -3.82 16.31 1.26
CA GLU A 45 -5.10 16.99 1.03
C GLU A 45 -5.14 17.61 -0.36
N PHE A 46 -6.34 17.63 -0.95
CA PHE A 46 -6.60 18.12 -2.29
C PHE A 46 -7.93 18.86 -2.35
N ASP A 47 -7.99 19.87 -3.23
CA ASP A 47 -9.20 20.67 -3.51
C ASP A 47 -9.98 20.12 -4.72
N PHE A 48 -9.78 18.85 -5.07
CA PHE A 48 -10.50 18.14 -6.13
C PHE A 48 -11.55 17.20 -5.53
N SER A 49 -12.59 16.88 -6.29
CA SER A 49 -13.61 15.91 -5.83
C SER A 49 -13.03 14.49 -5.71
N LYS A 50 -13.63 13.68 -4.84
CA LYS A 50 -13.29 12.26 -4.68
C LYS A 50 -13.31 11.50 -6.00
N GLU A 51 -14.30 11.76 -6.85
CA GLU A 51 -14.47 11.07 -8.12
C GLU A 51 -13.31 11.35 -9.08
N ILE A 52 -12.93 12.62 -9.25
CA ILE A 52 -11.81 13.01 -10.12
C ILE A 52 -10.52 12.39 -9.62
N LEU A 53 -10.26 12.49 -8.31
CA LEU A 53 -9.05 11.93 -7.72
C LEU A 53 -9.00 10.41 -7.80
N PHE A 54 -10.13 9.73 -7.66
CA PHE A 54 -10.19 8.28 -7.78
C PHE A 54 -9.75 7.84 -9.18
N GLU A 55 -10.32 8.43 -10.23
CA GLU A 55 -9.96 8.10 -11.61
C GLU A 55 -8.50 8.43 -11.89
N LYS A 56 -8.02 9.57 -11.37
CA LYS A 56 -6.62 9.97 -11.53
C LYS A 56 -5.66 9.03 -10.81
N LEU A 57 -6.01 8.56 -9.63
CA LEU A 57 -5.19 7.62 -8.87
C LEU A 57 -5.07 6.27 -9.57
N ILE A 58 -6.13 5.80 -10.24
CA ILE A 58 -6.06 4.57 -11.05
C ILE A 58 -5.02 4.72 -12.18
N GLU A 59 -5.06 5.83 -12.90
CA GLU A 59 -4.08 6.13 -13.95
C GLU A 59 -2.65 6.23 -13.40
N VAL A 60 -2.47 6.99 -12.32
CA VAL A 60 -1.16 7.19 -11.67
C VAL A 60 -0.57 5.88 -11.15
N LEU A 61 -1.41 5.01 -10.58
CA LEU A 61 -0.96 3.71 -10.07
C LEU A 61 -0.48 2.81 -11.20
N ASP A 62 -1.21 2.77 -12.31
CA ASP A 62 -0.84 1.98 -13.50
C ASP A 62 0.47 2.51 -14.11
N ASN A 63 0.59 3.83 -14.29
CA ASN A 63 1.80 4.47 -14.80
C ASN A 63 3.02 4.28 -13.88
N ALA A 64 2.80 4.24 -12.56
CA ALA A 64 3.86 3.95 -11.59
C ALA A 64 4.27 2.46 -11.55
N GLY A 65 3.61 1.60 -12.33
CA GLY A 65 3.90 0.17 -12.46
C GLY A 65 3.31 -0.68 -11.33
N PHE A 66 2.28 -0.19 -10.64
CA PHE A 66 1.57 -0.97 -9.63
C PHE A 66 0.46 -1.79 -10.29
N THR A 67 0.27 -3.03 -9.81
CA THR A 67 -0.84 -3.86 -10.24
C THR A 67 -2.06 -3.56 -9.39
N ILE A 68 -3.10 -2.99 -9.97
CA ILE A 68 -4.37 -2.72 -9.28
C ILE A 68 -5.13 -4.04 -9.14
N ASN A 69 -5.39 -4.46 -7.91
CA ASN A 69 -6.01 -5.75 -7.61
C ASN A 69 -7.50 -5.62 -7.26
N LYS A 70 -7.89 -4.55 -6.57
CA LYS A 70 -9.30 -4.30 -6.21
C LYS A 70 -9.53 -2.81 -6.06
N THR A 71 -10.72 -2.36 -6.46
CA THR A 71 -11.16 -0.99 -6.33
C THR A 71 -12.59 -0.95 -5.81
N ASN A 72 -12.97 0.12 -5.13
CA ASN A 72 -14.34 0.43 -4.76
C ASN A 72 -14.54 1.95 -4.87
N LYS A 73 -15.22 2.38 -5.94
CA LYS A 73 -15.45 3.81 -6.23
C LYS A 73 -16.37 4.45 -5.19
N GLU A 74 -17.35 3.72 -4.67
CA GLU A 74 -18.28 4.22 -3.66
C GLU A 74 -17.55 4.53 -2.33
N THR A 75 -16.78 3.57 -1.82
CA THR A 75 -16.01 3.78 -0.59
C THR A 75 -14.76 4.63 -0.80
N GLY A 76 -14.22 4.70 -2.02
CA GLY A 76 -12.97 5.41 -2.33
C GLY A 76 -11.73 4.58 -2.02
N GLU A 77 -11.87 3.26 -2.00
CA GLU A 77 -10.78 2.34 -1.64
C GLU A 77 -10.11 1.78 -2.89
N ILE A 78 -8.79 1.78 -2.91
CA ILE A 78 -7.98 1.13 -3.94
C ILE A 78 -6.95 0.23 -3.26
N PHE A 79 -6.88 -1.02 -3.72
CA PHE A 79 -5.85 -1.97 -3.34
C PHE A 79 -5.02 -2.33 -4.57
N ALA A 80 -3.72 -2.08 -4.46
CA ALA A 80 -2.74 -2.39 -5.49
C ALA A 80 -1.53 -3.10 -4.87
N THR A 81 -0.72 -3.72 -5.73
CA THR A 81 0.53 -4.37 -5.34
C THR A 81 1.71 -3.87 -6.17
N SER A 82 2.87 -3.72 -5.53
CA SER A 82 4.12 -3.45 -6.24
C SER A 82 4.81 -4.73 -6.67
N SER A 83 5.61 -4.64 -7.74
CA SER A 83 6.36 -5.79 -8.26
C SER A 83 7.33 -6.36 -7.22
N ILE A 84 7.52 -7.67 -7.29
CA ILE A 84 8.54 -8.39 -6.54
C ILE A 84 9.92 -7.94 -7.02
N SER A 85 10.84 -7.71 -6.10
CA SER A 85 12.24 -7.43 -6.36
C SER A 85 13.12 -8.38 -5.55
N TRP A 86 14.40 -8.44 -5.88
CA TRP A 86 15.39 -9.22 -5.10
C TRP A 86 15.38 -8.93 -3.60
N SER A 87 15.08 -7.68 -3.23
CA SER A 87 15.00 -7.21 -1.85
C SER A 87 13.59 -7.26 -1.24
N SER A 88 12.52 -7.51 -1.99
CA SER A 88 11.19 -7.55 -1.37
C SER A 88 10.20 -8.39 -2.17
N TRP A 89 9.31 -9.06 -1.45
CA TRP A 89 8.24 -9.88 -2.00
C TRP A 89 7.05 -9.06 -2.56
N GLY A 90 7.34 -7.88 -3.11
CA GLY A 90 6.34 -6.85 -3.42
C GLY A 90 5.93 -6.08 -2.17
N GLU A 91 4.96 -5.19 -2.35
CA GLU A 91 4.31 -4.43 -1.28
C GLU A 91 2.83 -4.35 -1.55
N ASN A 92 2.05 -4.35 -0.48
CA ASN A 92 0.63 -4.03 -0.53
C ASN A 92 0.48 -2.52 -0.43
N ILE A 93 -0.28 -1.94 -1.36
CA ILE A 93 -0.61 -0.52 -1.40
C ILE A 93 -2.10 -0.41 -1.16
N TYR A 94 -2.46 0.25 -0.07
CA TYR A 94 -3.84 0.60 0.24
C TYR A 94 -3.98 2.11 0.11
N ILE A 95 -4.90 2.55 -0.75
CA ILE A 95 -5.28 3.95 -0.86
C ILE A 95 -6.72 4.09 -0.40
N GLU A 96 -6.96 5.10 0.43
CA GLU A 96 -8.29 5.53 0.86
C GLU A 96 -8.48 6.99 0.47
N ILE A 97 -9.63 7.30 -0.14
CA ILE A 97 -10.01 8.64 -0.53
C ILE A 97 -11.25 9.05 0.28
N ASN A 98 -11.09 10.03 1.15
CA ASN A 98 -12.12 10.51 2.05
C ASN A 98 -12.42 11.99 1.80
N GLU A 99 -13.69 12.39 1.83
CA GLU A 99 -14.08 13.80 1.78
C GLU A 99 -14.35 14.30 3.20
N ILE A 100 -13.61 15.33 3.62
CA ILE A 100 -13.69 15.93 4.96
C ILE A 100 -13.66 17.45 4.79
N ASN A 101 -14.69 18.15 5.28
CA ASN A 101 -14.78 19.62 5.26
C ASN A 101 -14.49 20.24 3.88
N ASP A 102 -15.18 19.77 2.84
CA ASP A 102 -15.02 20.20 1.43
C ASP A 102 -13.63 19.96 0.82
N LYS A 103 -12.77 19.21 1.51
CA LYS A 103 -11.48 18.75 1.00
C LYS A 103 -11.49 17.25 0.80
N THR A 104 -10.73 16.80 -0.20
CA THR A 104 -10.49 15.37 -0.39
C THR A 104 -9.12 15.00 0.17
N ILE A 105 -9.11 14.04 1.08
CA ILE A 105 -7.92 13.51 1.73
C ILE A 105 -7.60 12.15 1.13
N ILE A 106 -6.37 12.01 0.63
CA ILE A 106 -5.83 10.75 0.14
C ILE A 106 -4.89 10.19 1.21
N ASP A 107 -5.21 9.00 1.69
CA ASP A 107 -4.41 8.20 2.61
C ASP A 107 -3.74 7.05 1.86
N PHE A 108 -2.43 7.16 1.65
CA PHE A 108 -1.60 6.15 0.99
C PHE A 108 -0.86 5.32 2.05
N TYR A 109 -1.10 4.02 2.07
CA TYR A 109 -0.41 3.06 2.93
C TYR A 109 0.38 2.07 2.10
N SER A 110 1.70 2.07 2.24
CA SER A 110 2.56 0.99 1.74
C SER A 110 2.90 0.04 2.88
N VAL A 111 2.67 -1.25 2.66
CA VAL A 111 3.04 -2.33 3.58
C VAL A 111 3.97 -3.30 2.90
N CYS A 112 5.21 -3.35 3.38
CA CYS A 112 6.20 -4.34 3.01
C CYS A 112 6.20 -5.49 4.00
N PHE A 113 6.19 -6.70 3.48
CA PHE A 113 6.06 -7.93 4.26
C PHE A 113 7.21 -8.23 5.22
N ILE A 114 8.39 -7.61 5.05
CA ILE A 114 9.58 -7.89 5.87
C ILE A 114 10.25 -6.58 6.28
N GLN A 115 10.28 -6.30 7.59
CA GLN A 115 10.91 -5.10 8.14
C GLN A 115 12.39 -4.96 7.80
N ILE A 116 13.15 -6.05 7.84
CA ILE A 116 14.61 -6.06 7.65
C ILE A 116 14.99 -5.75 6.19
N ILE A 117 14.07 -5.93 5.23
CA ILE A 117 14.38 -5.83 3.80
C ILE A 117 13.58 -4.72 3.10
N SER A 118 12.94 -3.80 3.83
CA SER A 118 12.35 -2.64 3.15
C SER A 118 13.45 -1.82 2.46
N TRP A 119 14.65 -1.62 3.06
CA TRP A 119 15.74 -0.80 2.50
C TRP A 119 15.22 0.51 1.86
N GLY A 120 14.21 1.14 2.48
CA GLY A 120 13.55 2.34 1.94
C GLY A 120 12.64 2.11 0.71
N LYS A 121 12.26 0.88 0.38
CA LYS A 121 11.37 0.55 -0.75
C LYS A 121 9.99 1.17 -0.59
N ASN A 122 9.42 1.18 0.62
CA ASN A 122 8.17 1.87 0.91
C ASN A 122 8.25 3.35 0.49
N LYS A 123 9.33 4.02 0.90
CA LYS A 123 9.60 5.42 0.52
C LYS A 123 9.78 5.56 -0.99
N ARG A 124 10.60 4.71 -1.64
CA ARG A 124 10.77 4.75 -3.10
C ARG A 124 9.47 4.54 -3.86
N ASN A 125 8.59 3.66 -3.37
CA ASN A 125 7.30 3.41 -3.99
C ASN A 125 6.37 4.61 -3.81
N TYR A 126 6.40 5.25 -2.64
CA TYR A 126 5.71 6.52 -2.44
C TYR A 126 6.28 7.63 -3.33
N ASP A 127 7.61 7.77 -3.44
CA ASP A 127 8.26 8.78 -4.28
C ASP A 127 7.91 8.57 -5.77
N LYS A 128 7.85 7.31 -6.23
CA LYS A 128 7.36 6.96 -7.58
C LYS A 128 5.91 7.36 -7.79
N PHE A 129 5.05 6.98 -6.85
CA PHE A 129 3.63 7.35 -6.87
C PHE A 129 3.47 8.87 -6.93
N LEU A 130 4.17 9.61 -6.06
CA LEU A 130 4.08 11.05 -5.97
C LEU A 130 4.60 11.74 -7.24
N ASN A 131 5.71 11.26 -7.80
CA ASN A 131 6.24 11.80 -9.06
C ASN A 131 5.27 11.62 -10.22
N GLU A 132 4.71 10.41 -10.39
CA GLU A 132 3.69 10.19 -11.43
C GLU A 132 2.43 11.01 -11.16
N PHE A 133 2.03 11.16 -9.90
CA PHE A 133 0.92 12.02 -9.53
C PHE A 133 1.16 13.49 -9.89
N GLU A 134 2.33 14.05 -9.58
CA GLU A 134 2.68 15.43 -9.91
C GLU A 134 2.78 15.69 -11.41
N LYS A 135 3.37 14.75 -12.17
CA LYS A 135 3.34 14.79 -13.64
C LYS A 135 1.92 14.82 -14.17
N SER A 136 1.05 14.00 -13.58
CA SER A 136 -0.33 13.87 -14.01
C SER A 136 -1.19 15.14 -13.77
N LEU A 137 -0.72 16.03 -12.89
CA LEU A 137 -1.31 17.35 -12.61
C LEU A 137 -0.70 18.48 -13.46
N THR A 138 0.45 18.26 -14.07
CA THR A 138 1.16 19.25 -14.90
C THR A 138 0.83 18.98 -16.37
N ILE A 139 -0.11 19.74 -16.93
CA ILE A 139 -0.43 19.76 -18.37
C ILE A 139 0.57 20.64 -19.12
#